data_AF-A0A8H7L046-F1
#
_entry.id   AF-A0A8H7L046-F1
#
_cell.length_a   1.000
_cell.length_b   1.000
_cell.length_c   1.000
_cell.angle_alpha   90.00
_cell.angle_beta   90.00
_cell.angle_gamma   90.00
#
_symmetry.space_group_name_H-M   'P 1'
#
loop_
_entity.id
_entity.type
_entity.pdbx_description
1 polymer ?
#
loop_
_entity_poly.entity_id
_entity_poly.type
_entity_poly.pdbx_seq_one_letter_code
_entity_poly.pdbx_strand_id
1 'polypeptide(L)'
;MRVINARRYPPLLPCQVFDLVCGSSSGGLVAILLGRFGLDCATAREVYNSLESSVTQSGAWNKLVKPSDFGLNSYENAIKQFLSGMGDVQLPMIAHVELPMSTKTFATVGVFARDYTDRVCHIRSYPTPKRASAPSPPRHQWSVLQAMRGTCAGRYTQTQPLYIEQDGTEYEFQDAAMLGFNNPTQLACREAEKLWSDTTVVVSLGTGLSDITGQRPTIIAETMLSNIPLSAADEKVSQRTAKDIVEQLIMTAADSELVHARTRGSIGPRKYHRINPLISLPVEDLVDWRRTTDTETAIQKWLDASEQAPIFEALVTDLKLQAKTKEEARFVPPPPPPPGTNKDYNPELDKPRPDNMIDYLKSYRVWFIIDDSGSMDFEGRWEETHAALIGIAEYAMKCRGLTDIDLRFFNSATTLLNIQSTSEIESVFTSVWPNGGTPTGAVLNGILNDHIRKLDQAIDTPNYRNIKPLDIIVITDGIPSDKPANVIAAASAHLQTSRHHPNHVGIQFVQIGRDKGADAALAQLMQGAVDNMVDTVLYDEKLTPQRLERILLGGIYPNVRAMLPSA
;
A
#
# COMPACT_ATOMS: atom_id res chain seq x y z
N MET A 1 3.31 -25.53 -19.45
CA MET A 1 2.79 -25.57 -18.07
C MET A 1 2.13 -24.23 -17.81
N ARG A 2 0.85 -24.22 -17.44
CA ARG A 2 0.07 -22.99 -17.21
C ARG A 2 0.75 -22.19 -16.09
N VAL A 3 1.02 -20.92 -16.35
CA VAL A 3 1.41 -19.91 -15.36
C VAL A 3 0.49 -20.08 -14.16
N ILE A 4 1.12 -20.25 -13.01
CA ILE A 4 0.51 -20.58 -11.73
C ILE A 4 -0.71 -19.69 -11.53
N ASN A 5 -1.85 -20.33 -11.28
CA ASN A 5 -3.12 -19.70 -10.95
C ASN A 5 -2.89 -18.46 -10.07
N ALA A 6 -3.22 -17.29 -10.60
CA ALA A 6 -3.45 -16.08 -9.84
C ALA A 6 -4.52 -16.39 -8.76
N ARG A 7 -4.07 -16.82 -7.58
CA ARG A 7 -4.86 -16.75 -6.36
C ARG A 7 -4.93 -15.27 -6.01
N ARG A 8 -6.17 -14.78 -5.94
CA ARG A 8 -6.55 -13.38 -5.87
C ARG A 8 -6.12 -12.77 -4.52
N TYR A 9 -5.09 -11.94 -4.55
CA TYR A 9 -4.73 -11.00 -3.48
C TYR A 9 -4.71 -9.60 -4.09
N PRO A 10 -5.07 -8.53 -3.36
CA PRO A 10 -4.56 -7.20 -3.71
C PRO A 10 -3.03 -7.23 -3.61
N PRO A 11 -2.29 -6.76 -4.63
CA PRO A 11 -0.84 -6.78 -4.61
C PRO A 11 -0.29 -5.96 -3.43
N LEU A 12 0.73 -6.47 -2.74
CA LEU A 12 1.45 -5.70 -1.71
C LEU A 12 1.92 -4.37 -2.29
N LEU A 13 1.76 -3.31 -1.52
CA LEU A 13 2.20 -1.99 -1.94
C LEU A 13 3.72 -1.87 -1.79
N PRO A 14 4.41 -1.18 -2.69
CA PRO A 14 5.86 -1.02 -2.59
C PRO A 14 6.32 -0.41 -1.26
N CYS A 15 5.54 0.49 -0.65
CA CYS A 15 5.85 1.06 0.66
C CYS A 15 5.73 0.05 1.83
N GLN A 16 5.05 -1.08 1.62
CA GLN A 16 4.97 -2.18 2.59
C GLN A 16 6.12 -3.18 2.43
N VAL A 17 6.78 -3.17 1.27
CA VAL A 17 7.86 -4.10 0.92
C VAL A 17 9.24 -3.49 1.16
N PHE A 18 9.40 -2.19 0.87
CA PHE A 18 10.70 -1.53 0.89
C PHE A 18 10.78 -0.44 1.96
N ASP A 19 11.80 -0.51 2.81
CA ASP A 19 12.11 0.52 3.82
C ASP A 19 12.61 1.84 3.21
N LEU A 20 13.14 1.78 1.98
CA LEU A 20 13.64 2.91 1.21
C LEU A 20 13.24 2.76 -0.26
N VAL A 21 12.58 3.78 -0.81
CA VAL A 21 12.31 3.88 -2.25
C VAL A 21 12.99 5.13 -2.78
N CYS A 22 13.73 5.02 -3.88
CA CYS A 22 14.39 6.18 -4.45
C CYS A 22 14.48 6.13 -5.96
N GLY A 23 14.74 7.28 -6.58
CA GLY A 23 14.85 7.36 -8.03
C GLY A 23 15.51 8.64 -8.54
N SER A 24 15.90 8.59 -9.82
CA SER A 24 16.38 9.71 -10.63
C SER A 24 15.46 9.88 -11.83
N SER A 25 15.33 11.11 -12.35
CA SER A 25 14.46 11.41 -13.49
C SER A 25 13.02 10.91 -13.26
N SER A 26 12.40 10.26 -14.25
CA SER A 26 11.11 9.58 -14.14
C SER A 26 11.04 8.58 -12.97
N GLY A 27 12.15 7.93 -12.64
CA GLY A 27 12.24 7.05 -11.47
C GLY A 27 12.05 7.81 -10.15
N GLY A 28 12.47 9.08 -10.07
CA GLY A 28 12.24 9.94 -8.90
C GLY A 28 10.76 10.28 -8.72
N LEU A 29 10.05 10.52 -9.83
CA LEU A 29 8.60 10.68 -9.85
C LEU A 29 7.90 9.40 -9.36
N VAL A 30 8.27 8.24 -9.92
CA VAL A 30 7.73 6.92 -9.51
C VAL A 30 8.01 6.65 -8.02
N ALA A 31 9.21 6.98 -7.53
CA ALA A 31 9.56 6.83 -6.13
C ALA A 31 8.64 7.66 -5.21
N ILE A 32 8.31 8.89 -5.60
CA ILE A 32 7.36 9.74 -4.86
C ILE A 32 5.96 9.11 -4.85
N LEU A 33 5.46 8.63 -6.00
CA LEU A 33 4.13 8.02 -6.10
C LEU A 33 4.01 6.75 -5.26
N LEU A 34 4.96 5.83 -5.39
CA LEU A 34 4.93 4.53 -4.71
C LEU A 34 5.33 4.63 -3.23
N GLY A 35 6.30 5.49 -2.92
CA GLY A 35 6.92 5.57 -1.60
C GLY A 35 6.33 6.66 -0.71
N ARG A 36 6.23 7.90 -1.22
CA ARG A 36 5.72 9.05 -0.44
C ARG A 36 4.20 9.09 -0.36
N PHE A 37 3.51 8.65 -1.40
CA PHE A 37 2.04 8.57 -1.44
C PHE A 37 1.49 7.17 -1.18
N GLY A 38 2.32 6.13 -1.24
CA GLY A 38 1.88 4.76 -0.97
C GLY A 38 0.92 4.19 -2.00
N LEU A 39 0.93 4.72 -3.22
CA LEU A 39 0.04 4.24 -4.27
C LEU A 39 0.43 2.82 -4.68
N ASP A 40 -0.56 2.02 -5.07
CA ASP A 40 -0.30 0.75 -5.75
C ASP A 40 0.28 1.00 -7.15
N CYS A 41 0.91 -0.03 -7.73
CA CYS A 41 1.57 0.10 -9.03
C CYS A 41 0.61 0.45 -10.18
N ALA A 42 -0.65 0.03 -10.13
CA ALA A 42 -1.62 0.33 -11.18
C ALA A 42 -2.06 1.79 -11.10
N THR A 43 -2.45 2.27 -9.92
CA THR A 43 -2.78 3.67 -9.67
C THR A 43 -1.61 4.59 -9.97
N ALA A 44 -0.40 4.25 -9.53
CA ALA A 44 0.79 5.03 -9.82
C ALA A 44 1.07 5.13 -11.32
N ARG A 45 0.84 4.05 -12.08
CA ARG A 45 0.95 4.05 -13.55
C ARG A 45 -0.08 4.99 -14.19
N GLU A 46 -1.33 5.00 -13.72
CA GLU A 46 -2.36 5.91 -14.23
C GLU A 46 -2.00 7.37 -13.98
N VAL A 47 -1.55 7.69 -12.76
CA VAL A 47 -1.08 9.05 -12.42
C VAL A 47 0.12 9.43 -13.28
N TYR A 48 1.09 8.54 -13.40
CA TYR A 48 2.28 8.74 -14.24
C TYR A 48 1.89 9.04 -15.70
N ASN A 49 1.04 8.21 -16.30
CA ASN A 49 0.55 8.40 -17.67
C ASN A 49 -0.24 9.73 -17.83
N SER A 50 -1.01 10.12 -16.82
CA SER A 50 -1.75 11.38 -16.82
C SER A 50 -0.79 12.58 -16.81
N LEU A 51 0.21 12.57 -15.91
CA LEU A 51 1.24 13.60 -15.83
C LEU A 51 2.04 13.67 -17.13
N GLU A 52 2.43 12.54 -17.70
CA GLU A 52 3.12 12.46 -18.98
C GLU A 52 2.28 13.07 -20.10
N SER A 53 1.02 12.65 -20.25
CA SER A 53 0.13 13.11 -21.34
C SER A 53 0.00 14.64 -21.44
N SER A 54 0.21 15.35 -20.33
CA SER A 54 0.21 16.81 -20.29
C SER A 54 1.43 17.47 -20.96
N VAL A 55 2.54 16.74 -21.13
CA VAL A 55 3.83 17.28 -21.59
C VAL A 55 4.07 17.05 -23.09
N THR A 56 3.33 16.15 -23.77
CA THR A 56 3.51 15.98 -25.22
C THR A 56 2.28 16.16 -26.08
N GLN A 57 2.61 16.51 -27.33
CA GLN A 57 1.92 16.20 -28.57
C GLN A 57 2.90 15.37 -29.44
N SER A 58 2.42 14.71 -30.49
CA SER A 58 3.20 13.79 -31.33
C SER A 58 4.48 14.45 -31.89
N GLY A 59 5.55 13.68 -32.08
CA GLY A 59 6.82 14.19 -32.60
C GLY A 59 7.68 14.92 -31.57
N ALA A 60 7.79 14.36 -30.35
CA ALA A 60 8.57 14.92 -29.24
C ALA A 60 10.02 15.24 -29.66
N TRP A 61 10.66 14.31 -30.38
CA TRP A 61 11.99 14.51 -30.97
C TRP A 61 12.09 15.71 -31.91
N ASN A 62 11.11 15.89 -32.79
CA ASN A 62 11.04 17.02 -33.73
C ASN A 62 10.97 18.37 -32.99
N LYS A 63 10.30 18.43 -31.84
CA LYS A 63 10.26 19.61 -30.97
C LYS A 63 11.55 19.80 -30.17
N LEU A 64 12.17 18.72 -29.70
CA LEU A 64 13.42 18.76 -28.92
C LEU A 64 14.62 19.28 -29.72
N VAL A 65 14.72 18.88 -31.00
CA VAL A 65 15.83 19.29 -31.87
C VAL A 65 15.62 20.66 -32.53
N LYS A 66 14.40 21.20 -32.49
CA LYS A 66 14.08 22.55 -32.98
C LYS A 66 14.17 23.57 -31.85
N PRO A 67 14.62 24.81 -32.11
CA PRO A 67 14.57 25.89 -31.14
C PRO A 67 13.09 26.27 -30.92
N SER A 68 12.49 25.79 -29.83
CA SER A 68 11.11 26.13 -29.46
C SER A 68 11.00 26.37 -27.95
N ASP A 69 10.09 27.26 -27.56
CA ASP A 69 9.78 27.56 -26.16
C ASP A 69 9.02 26.37 -25.54
N PHE A 70 9.71 25.62 -24.69
CA PHE A 70 9.12 24.48 -24.00
C PHE A 70 8.07 24.94 -22.97
N GLY A 71 6.88 24.35 -23.05
CA GLY A 71 5.69 24.75 -22.30
C GLY A 71 5.74 24.37 -20.82
N LEU A 72 6.32 25.26 -20.01
CA LEU A 72 6.35 25.23 -18.53
C LEU A 72 5.02 24.89 -17.85
N ASN A 73 3.90 25.36 -18.41
CA ASN A 73 2.64 25.37 -17.69
C ASN A 73 1.96 24.01 -17.64
N SER A 74 2.05 23.18 -18.68
CA SER A 74 1.20 21.97 -18.74
C SER A 74 1.64 20.88 -17.76
N TYR A 75 2.95 20.61 -17.65
CA TYR A 75 3.46 19.62 -16.70
C TYR A 75 3.27 20.05 -15.25
N GLU A 76 3.64 21.28 -14.92
CA GLU A 76 3.49 21.81 -13.57
C GLU A 76 2.00 21.90 -13.19
N ASN A 77 1.12 22.30 -14.12
CA ASN A 77 -0.32 22.30 -13.88
C ASN A 77 -0.88 20.89 -13.69
N ALA A 78 -0.38 19.88 -14.40
CA ALA A 78 -0.80 18.49 -14.20
C ALA A 78 -0.40 17.98 -12.81
N ILE A 79 0.82 18.30 -12.34
CA ILE A 79 1.23 18.00 -10.97
C ILE A 79 0.34 18.74 -9.97
N LYS A 80 0.08 20.05 -10.19
CA LYS A 80 -0.83 20.83 -9.34
C LYS A 80 -2.24 20.26 -9.30
N GLN A 81 -2.76 19.77 -10.42
CA GLN A 81 -4.08 19.14 -10.50
C GLN A 81 -4.12 17.83 -9.72
N PHE A 82 -3.11 16.98 -9.87
CA PHE A 82 -2.95 15.77 -9.07
C PHE A 82 -2.90 16.09 -7.57
N LEU A 83 -2.05 17.04 -7.16
CA LEU A 83 -1.92 17.45 -5.76
C LEU A 83 -3.19 18.13 -5.21
N SER A 84 -3.93 18.86 -6.05
CA SER A 84 -5.24 19.42 -5.67
C SER A 84 -6.25 18.31 -5.35
N GLY A 85 -6.23 17.20 -6.11
CA GLY A 85 -7.01 16.01 -5.80
C GLY A 85 -6.64 15.36 -4.46
N MET A 86 -5.41 15.57 -3.99
CA MET A 86 -4.91 15.14 -2.68
C MET A 86 -5.19 16.17 -1.56
N GLY A 87 -5.76 17.32 -1.88
CA GLY A 87 -6.20 18.34 -0.92
C GLY A 87 -5.19 19.45 -0.61
N ASP A 88 -3.94 19.37 -1.08
CA ASP A 88 -2.92 20.41 -0.89
C ASP A 88 -1.86 20.43 -2.01
N VAL A 89 -1.77 21.55 -2.71
CA VAL A 89 -0.81 21.80 -3.81
C VAL A 89 0.61 22.11 -3.30
N GLN A 90 0.74 22.61 -2.07
CA GLN A 90 2.02 22.95 -1.46
C GLN A 90 2.45 21.90 -0.42
N LEU A 91 1.94 20.67 -0.57
CA LEU A 91 2.22 19.57 0.33
C LEU A 91 3.74 19.44 0.59
N PRO A 92 4.20 19.44 1.86
CA PRO A 92 5.61 19.32 2.15
C PRO A 92 6.10 17.91 1.81
N MET A 93 7.32 17.84 1.27
CA MET A 93 7.96 16.56 0.94
C MET A 93 8.19 15.73 2.21
N ILE A 94 8.72 16.36 3.27
CA ILE A 94 8.79 15.77 4.61
C ILE A 94 7.40 15.81 5.23
N ALA A 95 6.82 14.63 5.49
CA ALA A 95 5.52 14.56 6.15
C ALA A 95 5.66 14.97 7.63
N HIS A 96 4.77 15.84 8.12
CA HIS A 96 4.73 16.24 9.54
C HIS A 96 4.23 15.13 10.47
N VAL A 97 3.61 14.10 9.91
CA VAL A 97 3.14 12.87 10.57
C VAL A 97 3.63 11.70 9.74
N GLU A 98 4.16 10.64 10.35
CA GLU A 98 4.44 9.39 9.64
C GLU A 98 3.13 8.86 9.05
N LEU A 99 2.96 8.99 7.73
CA LEU A 99 1.78 8.49 7.06
C LEU A 99 1.89 6.95 7.06
N PRO A 100 0.88 6.21 7.55
CA PRO A 100 1.00 4.76 7.71
C PRO A 100 1.15 3.99 6.39
N MET A 101 0.88 4.65 5.25
CA MET A 101 1.06 4.15 3.90
C MET A 101 2.21 4.85 3.18
N SER A 102 3.31 5.16 3.87
CA SER A 102 4.47 5.77 3.25
C SER A 102 5.76 5.14 3.75
N THR A 103 6.78 5.17 2.91
CA THR A 103 8.12 4.72 3.27
C THR A 103 9.14 5.83 3.06
N LYS A 104 10.34 5.67 3.62
CA LYS A 104 11.41 6.65 3.42
C LYS A 104 11.69 6.74 1.92
N THR A 105 11.57 7.95 1.39
CA THR A 105 11.61 8.19 -0.05
C THR A 105 12.56 9.33 -0.35
N PHE A 106 13.35 9.21 -1.42
CA PHE A 106 13.99 10.40 -1.98
C PHE A 106 14.03 10.37 -3.50
N ALA A 107 13.89 11.56 -4.09
CA ALA A 107 14.19 11.81 -5.50
C ALA A 107 15.54 12.54 -5.61
N THR A 108 16.25 12.32 -6.72
CA THR A 108 17.54 12.99 -6.97
C THR A 108 17.38 14.16 -7.92
N VAL A 109 18.15 15.22 -7.68
CA VAL A 109 18.22 16.41 -8.55
C VAL A 109 19.67 16.87 -8.69
N GLY A 110 20.03 17.37 -9.87
CA GLY A 110 21.28 18.05 -10.11
C GLY A 110 21.22 19.52 -9.66
N VAL A 111 22.30 20.01 -9.05
CA VAL A 111 22.48 21.40 -8.62
C VAL A 111 23.48 22.09 -9.54
N PHE A 112 23.04 23.15 -10.23
CA PHE A 112 23.80 23.85 -11.27
C PHE A 112 24.42 25.17 -10.79
N ALA A 113 24.73 25.27 -9.49
CA ALA A 113 25.47 26.40 -8.92
C ALA A 113 26.99 26.29 -9.18
N ARG A 114 27.67 27.44 -9.36
CA ARG A 114 29.10 27.49 -9.73
C ARG A 114 30.06 26.97 -8.65
N ASP A 115 29.66 27.02 -7.37
CA ASP A 115 30.58 26.81 -6.24
C ASP A 115 30.35 25.50 -5.44
N TYR A 116 29.50 24.58 -5.93
CA TYR A 116 29.18 23.33 -5.22
C TYR A 116 30.02 22.14 -5.70
N THR A 117 30.70 21.48 -4.76
CA THR A 117 31.52 20.28 -5.00
C THR A 117 30.69 19.00 -5.13
N ASP A 118 29.54 18.93 -4.44
CA ASP A 118 28.56 17.85 -4.59
C ASP A 118 27.36 18.37 -5.38
N ARG A 119 27.23 17.92 -6.61
CA ARG A 119 26.25 18.45 -7.58
C ARG A 119 24.97 17.62 -7.64
N VAL A 120 24.83 16.56 -6.83
CA VAL A 120 23.60 15.75 -6.78
C VAL A 120 22.98 15.83 -5.39
N CYS A 121 21.77 16.38 -5.31
CA CYS A 121 20.99 16.50 -4.08
C CYS A 121 19.92 15.40 -3.99
N HIS A 122 19.57 15.03 -2.75
CA HIS A 122 18.45 14.14 -2.46
C HIS A 122 17.33 14.95 -1.82
N ILE A 123 16.18 14.96 -2.46
CA ILE A 123 14.96 15.55 -1.92
C ILE A 123 14.22 14.45 -1.16
N ARG A 124 14.33 14.48 0.18
CA ARG A 124 13.86 13.41 1.08
C ARG A 124 12.44 13.64 1.58
N SER A 125 11.69 12.56 1.79
CA SER A 125 10.43 12.55 2.53
C SER A 125 10.58 12.44 4.05
N TYR A 126 11.81 12.38 4.53
CA TYR A 126 12.16 12.19 5.93
C TYR A 126 13.28 13.16 6.34
N PRO A 127 13.45 13.44 7.64
CA PRO A 127 14.50 14.32 8.12
C PRO A 127 15.90 13.84 7.69
N THR A 128 16.77 14.79 7.35
CA THR A 128 18.16 14.50 6.97
C THR A 128 18.87 13.69 8.08
N PRO A 129 19.46 12.53 7.76
CA PRO A 129 20.20 11.73 8.74
C PRO A 129 21.36 12.53 9.35
N LYS A 130 21.67 12.31 10.63
CA LYS A 130 22.73 13.04 11.37
C LYS A 130 24.11 13.03 10.69
N ARG A 131 24.39 12.02 9.85
CA ARG A 131 25.67 11.83 9.13
C ARG A 131 25.58 12.13 7.63
N ALA A 132 24.45 12.66 7.16
CA ALA A 132 24.27 13.03 5.75
C ALA A 132 24.71 14.47 5.49
N SER A 133 25.06 14.77 4.24
CA SER A 133 25.29 16.13 3.77
C SER A 133 24.06 17.00 4.02
N ALA A 134 24.27 18.28 4.33
CA ALA A 134 23.19 19.24 4.48
C ALA A 134 22.33 19.29 3.20
N PRO A 135 21.00 19.47 3.32
CA PRO A 135 20.15 19.64 2.16
C PRO A 135 20.58 20.88 1.37
N SER A 136 20.49 20.80 0.05
CA SER A 136 20.65 21.95 -0.84
C SER A 136 19.27 22.32 -1.41
N PRO A 137 18.84 23.60 -1.33
CA PRO A 137 19.50 24.70 -0.62
C PRO A 137 19.46 24.50 0.91
N PRO A 138 20.42 25.06 1.67
CA PRO A 138 20.38 25.00 3.13
C PRO A 138 19.08 25.57 3.69
N ARG A 139 18.46 24.87 4.65
CA ARG A 139 17.20 25.27 5.32
C ARG A 139 15.95 25.32 4.44
N HIS A 140 16.07 25.06 3.14
CA HIS A 140 14.91 25.03 2.24
C HIS A 140 13.98 23.87 2.59
N GLN A 141 12.68 24.15 2.64
CA GLN A 141 11.65 23.14 2.82
C GLN A 141 11.05 22.79 1.46
N TRP A 142 11.44 21.62 0.95
CA TRP A 142 10.96 21.13 -0.33
C TRP A 142 9.48 20.75 -0.26
N SER A 143 8.69 21.27 -1.20
CA SER A 143 7.34 20.74 -1.46
C SER A 143 7.40 19.53 -2.40
N VAL A 144 6.35 18.70 -2.37
CA VAL A 144 6.21 17.58 -3.30
C VAL A 144 6.17 18.06 -4.74
N LEU A 145 5.53 19.21 -5.01
CA LEU A 145 5.55 19.86 -6.32
C LEU A 145 6.97 20.16 -6.79
N GLN A 146 7.80 20.77 -5.92
CA GLN A 146 9.20 21.07 -6.24
C GLN A 146 10.02 19.79 -6.46
N ALA A 147 9.77 18.74 -5.68
CA ALA A 147 10.45 17.45 -5.83
C ALA A 147 10.12 16.78 -7.17
N MET A 148 8.82 16.68 -7.52
CA MET A 148 8.35 16.08 -8.78
C MET A 148 8.79 16.91 -9.99
N ARG A 149 8.74 18.25 -9.90
CA ARG A 149 9.21 19.14 -10.97
C ARG A 149 10.73 19.07 -11.13
N GLY A 150 11.48 19.12 -10.03
CA GLY A 150 12.94 19.17 -10.03
C GLY A 150 13.59 17.89 -10.54
N THR A 151 13.09 16.71 -10.12
CA THR A 151 13.66 15.42 -10.55
C THR A 151 13.54 15.20 -12.05
N CYS A 152 12.52 15.78 -12.68
CA CYS A 152 12.29 15.72 -14.11
C CYS A 152 12.62 17.05 -14.81
N ALA A 153 13.31 18.01 -14.18
CA ALA A 153 13.52 19.33 -14.76
C ALA A 153 14.64 19.30 -15.80
N GLY A 154 14.35 19.57 -17.07
CA GLY A 154 15.41 19.63 -18.07
C GLY A 154 14.91 19.58 -19.50
N ARG A 155 15.84 19.84 -20.41
CA ARG A 155 15.56 19.92 -21.85
C ARG A 155 14.91 18.64 -22.39
N TYR A 156 15.30 17.47 -21.88
CA TYR A 156 14.88 16.14 -22.33
C TYR A 156 13.41 15.84 -22.02
N THR A 157 12.94 16.31 -20.88
CA THR A 157 11.55 16.20 -20.45
C THR A 157 10.72 17.40 -20.91
N GLN A 158 11.30 18.29 -21.73
CA GLN A 158 10.65 19.50 -22.24
C GLN A 158 10.20 20.45 -21.11
N THR A 159 11.02 20.56 -20.06
CA THR A 159 10.76 21.45 -18.92
C THR A 159 11.95 22.38 -18.68
N GLN A 160 11.70 23.54 -18.07
CA GLN A 160 12.77 24.46 -17.69
C GLN A 160 13.40 24.07 -16.34
N PRO A 161 14.64 24.53 -16.07
CA PRO A 161 15.23 24.43 -14.75
C PRO A 161 14.29 24.93 -13.65
N LEU A 162 14.43 24.35 -12.46
CA LEU A 162 13.76 24.79 -11.25
C LEU A 162 14.68 25.77 -10.52
N TYR A 163 14.23 27.01 -10.39
CA TYR A 163 14.93 28.04 -9.61
C TYR A 163 14.31 28.13 -8.22
N ILE A 164 15.14 28.09 -7.20
CA ILE A 164 14.74 28.29 -5.80
C ILE A 164 15.61 29.40 -5.23
N GLU A 165 14.99 30.49 -4.81
CA GLU A 165 15.67 31.56 -4.09
C GLU A 165 15.67 31.24 -2.58
N GLN A 166 16.86 31.17 -1.98
CA GLN A 166 17.02 30.94 -0.55
C GLN A 166 18.17 31.81 -0.02
N ASP A 167 17.89 32.59 1.02
CA ASP A 167 18.87 33.49 1.67
C ASP A 167 19.59 34.45 0.68
N GLY A 168 18.87 34.95 -0.33
CA GLY A 168 19.41 35.87 -1.36
C GLY A 168 20.32 35.18 -2.40
N THR A 169 20.36 33.86 -2.42
CA THR A 169 21.04 33.07 -3.46
C THR A 169 20.00 32.30 -4.27
N GLU A 170 20.09 32.39 -5.60
CA GLU A 170 19.26 31.60 -6.52
C GLU A 170 19.96 30.28 -6.82
N TYR A 171 19.24 29.18 -6.62
CA TYR A 171 19.71 27.82 -6.86
C TYR A 171 18.98 27.24 -8.07
N GLU A 172 19.76 26.82 -9.07
CA GLU A 172 19.26 26.14 -10.26
C GLU A 172 19.30 24.62 -10.06
N PHE A 173 18.14 23.98 -10.21
CA PHE A 173 17.96 22.53 -10.15
C PHE A 173 17.48 21.97 -11.48
N GLN A 174 18.07 20.86 -11.88
CA GLN A 174 17.68 20.09 -13.06
C GLN A 174 17.70 18.58 -12.74
N ASP A 175 17.28 17.75 -13.69
CA ASP A 175 17.42 16.30 -13.66
C ASP A 175 18.91 15.95 -13.46
N ALA A 176 19.18 15.04 -12.53
CA ALA A 176 20.54 14.63 -12.22
C ALA A 176 21.24 13.95 -13.42
N ALA A 177 20.48 13.42 -14.38
CA ALA A 177 21.00 12.89 -15.64
C ALA A 177 21.81 13.94 -16.41
N MET A 178 21.53 15.24 -16.22
CA MET A 178 22.29 16.35 -16.83
C MET A 178 23.71 16.50 -16.31
N LEU A 179 24.04 15.79 -15.22
CA LEU A 179 25.36 15.69 -14.65
C LEU A 179 25.98 14.29 -14.88
N GLY A 180 25.35 13.46 -15.71
CA GLY A 180 25.73 12.07 -15.93
C GLY A 180 25.40 11.14 -14.76
N PHE A 181 24.53 11.55 -13.84
CA PHE A 181 24.08 10.72 -12.71
C PHE A 181 22.68 10.19 -12.98
N ASN A 182 22.50 8.88 -13.09
CA ASN A 182 21.18 8.31 -13.37
C ASN A 182 20.79 7.15 -12.47
N ASN A 183 21.73 6.31 -12.05
CA ASN A 183 21.42 5.16 -11.22
C ASN A 183 21.70 5.45 -9.74
N PRO A 184 20.68 5.73 -8.91
CA PRO A 184 20.89 6.12 -7.51
C PRO A 184 21.25 4.96 -6.59
N THR A 185 21.48 3.74 -7.10
CA THR A 185 21.64 2.54 -6.25
C THR A 185 22.77 2.68 -5.22
N GLN A 186 23.98 3.10 -5.64
CA GLN A 186 25.09 3.29 -4.69
C GLN A 186 24.80 4.40 -3.67
N LEU A 187 24.10 5.44 -4.12
CA LEU A 187 23.70 6.54 -3.29
C LEU A 187 22.68 6.09 -2.23
N ALA A 188 21.71 5.28 -2.64
CA ALA A 188 20.72 4.64 -1.77
C ALA A 188 21.38 3.72 -0.74
N CYS A 189 22.39 2.94 -1.12
CA CYS A 189 23.12 2.08 -0.19
C CYS A 189 23.84 2.90 0.89
N ARG A 190 24.55 3.97 0.50
CA ARG A 190 25.20 4.89 1.47
C ARG A 190 24.18 5.60 2.35
N GLU A 191 23.00 5.91 1.82
CA GLU A 191 21.93 6.51 2.59
C GLU A 191 21.33 5.51 3.60
N ALA A 192 21.13 4.26 3.17
CA ALA A 192 20.67 3.18 4.02
C ALA A 192 21.64 2.92 5.19
N GLU A 193 22.95 2.93 4.96
CA GLU A 193 23.98 2.81 6.02
C GLU A 193 23.92 3.93 7.07
N LYS A 194 23.35 5.09 6.74
CA LYS A 194 23.16 6.20 7.70
C LYS A 194 21.85 6.07 8.48
N LEU A 195 20.86 5.38 7.90
CA LEU A 195 19.53 5.19 8.45
C LEU A 195 19.43 3.93 9.31
N TRP A 196 20.12 2.87 8.91
CA TRP A 196 20.02 1.53 9.49
C TRP A 196 21.42 0.91 9.70
N SER A 197 21.50 -0.02 10.64
CA SER A 197 22.75 -0.71 10.99
C SER A 197 23.11 -1.90 10.09
N ASP A 198 22.16 -2.43 9.33
CA ASP A 198 22.37 -3.50 8.35
C ASP A 198 21.44 -3.28 7.15
N THR A 199 21.96 -3.51 5.94
CA THR A 199 21.16 -3.49 4.69
C THR A 199 21.08 -4.91 4.16
N THR A 200 19.85 -5.40 3.98
CA THR A 200 19.62 -6.81 3.69
C THR A 200 19.50 -7.08 2.19
N VAL A 201 18.68 -6.31 1.47
CA VAL A 201 18.39 -6.54 0.03
C VAL A 201 18.20 -5.21 -0.71
N VAL A 202 18.73 -5.14 -1.93
CA VAL A 202 18.65 -3.99 -2.84
C VAL A 202 18.07 -4.45 -4.17
N VAL A 203 16.97 -3.82 -4.59
CA VAL A 203 16.36 -4.04 -5.91
C VAL A 203 16.58 -2.79 -6.75
N SER A 204 17.23 -2.95 -7.90
CA SER A 204 17.52 -1.87 -8.84
C SER A 204 16.76 -2.12 -10.14
N LEU A 205 15.82 -1.23 -10.44
CA LEU A 205 15.03 -1.27 -11.68
C LEU A 205 15.70 -0.37 -12.73
N GLY A 206 15.86 -0.87 -13.95
CA GLY A 206 16.42 -0.14 -15.07
C GLY A 206 15.46 -0.03 -16.25
N THR A 207 15.70 0.95 -17.10
CA THR A 207 14.85 1.29 -18.26
C THR A 207 15.34 0.68 -19.57
N GLY A 208 16.20 -0.34 -19.53
CA GLY A 208 16.57 -1.14 -20.70
C GLY A 208 17.52 -0.49 -21.70
N LEU A 209 18.23 0.58 -21.31
CA LEU A 209 19.09 1.36 -22.20
C LEU A 209 20.50 0.79 -22.39
N SER A 210 20.77 -0.47 -22.03
CA SER A 210 22.13 -1.04 -22.12
C SER A 210 22.66 -1.12 -23.56
N ASP A 211 21.78 -1.25 -24.55
CA ASP A 211 22.16 -1.52 -25.95
C ASP A 211 22.76 -0.30 -26.67
N ILE A 212 22.56 0.89 -26.13
CA ILE A 212 23.17 2.12 -26.68
C ILE A 212 24.57 2.38 -26.12
N THR A 213 24.99 1.63 -25.10
CA THR A 213 26.35 1.76 -24.56
C THR A 213 27.37 1.33 -25.61
N GLY A 214 28.41 2.15 -25.82
CA GLY A 214 29.47 1.88 -26.80
C GLY A 214 29.15 2.24 -28.26
N GLN A 215 27.94 2.71 -28.57
CA GLN A 215 27.62 3.25 -29.90
C GLN A 215 28.23 4.64 -30.11
N ARG A 216 28.47 5.02 -31.38
CA ARG A 216 29.00 6.36 -31.71
C ARG A 216 27.86 7.39 -31.71
N PRO A 217 27.91 8.44 -30.88
CA PRO A 217 26.83 9.42 -30.78
C PRO A 217 26.48 10.10 -32.10
N THR A 218 27.48 10.34 -32.95
CA THR A 218 27.29 10.97 -34.27
C THR A 218 26.45 10.11 -35.21
N ILE A 219 26.66 8.78 -35.22
CA ILE A 219 25.94 7.85 -36.09
C ILE A 219 24.45 7.78 -35.68
N ILE A 220 24.21 7.72 -34.37
CA ILE A 220 22.85 7.72 -33.83
C ILE A 220 22.17 9.06 -34.15
N ALA A 221 22.83 10.19 -33.89
CA ALA A 221 22.27 11.52 -34.15
C ALA A 221 21.95 11.74 -35.64
N GLU A 222 22.82 11.29 -36.55
CA GLU A 222 22.60 11.34 -38.00
C GLU A 222 21.39 10.50 -38.43
N THR A 223 21.29 9.26 -37.91
CA THR A 223 20.14 8.36 -38.16
C THR A 223 18.83 8.94 -37.63
N MET A 224 18.85 9.63 -36.48
CA MET A 224 17.67 10.28 -35.93
C MET A 224 17.21 11.49 -36.77
N LEU A 225 18.17 12.29 -37.25
CA LEU A 225 17.88 13.51 -37.99
C LEU A 225 17.42 13.26 -39.42
N SER A 226 17.79 12.12 -40.03
CA SER A 226 17.36 11.78 -41.39
C SER A 226 15.83 11.68 -41.53
N ASN A 227 15.12 11.52 -40.42
CA ASN A 227 13.67 11.39 -40.37
C ASN A 227 12.93 12.72 -40.07
N ILE A 228 13.66 13.84 -39.91
CA ILE A 228 13.10 15.14 -39.51
C ILE A 228 13.28 16.18 -40.64
N PRO A 229 12.20 16.79 -41.15
CA PRO A 229 12.32 17.88 -42.12
C PRO A 229 12.87 19.14 -41.43
N LEU A 230 14.09 19.53 -41.80
CA LEU A 230 14.81 20.70 -41.29
C LEU A 230 14.98 21.76 -42.38
N SER A 231 14.94 23.04 -41.99
CA SER A 231 15.33 24.15 -42.86
C SER A 231 16.87 24.24 -42.92
N ALA A 232 17.42 24.79 -44.01
CA ALA A 232 18.87 24.99 -44.14
C ALA A 232 19.47 25.90 -43.04
N ALA A 233 18.66 26.76 -42.43
CA ALA A 233 19.08 27.64 -41.33
C ALA A 233 19.15 26.91 -39.98
N ASP A 234 18.27 25.93 -39.76
CA ASP A 234 18.17 25.19 -38.50
C ASP A 234 19.09 23.96 -38.45
N GLU A 235 19.50 23.46 -39.62
CA GLU A 235 20.20 22.18 -39.77
C GLU A 235 21.41 22.03 -38.84
N LYS A 236 22.31 23.03 -38.78
CA LYS A 236 23.51 22.97 -37.92
C LYS A 236 23.18 22.99 -36.42
N VAL A 237 22.17 23.76 -36.02
CA VAL A 237 21.77 23.90 -34.60
C VAL A 237 21.05 22.64 -34.13
N SER A 238 20.18 22.08 -34.99
CA SER A 238 19.50 20.81 -34.74
C SER A 238 20.48 19.62 -34.74
N GLN A 239 21.47 19.61 -35.63
CA GLN A 239 22.55 18.60 -35.62
C GLN A 239 23.33 18.59 -34.30
N ARG A 240 23.77 19.77 -33.86
CA ARG A 240 24.47 19.90 -32.57
C ARG A 240 23.58 19.47 -31.40
N THR A 241 22.33 19.94 -31.39
CA THR A 241 21.36 19.59 -30.34
C THR A 241 21.10 18.08 -30.27
N ALA A 242 20.87 17.43 -31.41
CA ALA A 242 20.63 15.99 -31.46
C ALA A 242 21.84 15.20 -30.97
N LYS A 243 23.04 15.61 -31.38
CA LYS A 243 24.29 15.01 -30.90
C LYS A 243 24.42 15.15 -29.37
N ASP A 244 24.19 16.35 -28.82
CA ASP A 244 24.25 16.59 -27.38
C ASP A 244 23.24 15.69 -26.63
N ILE A 245 22.02 15.54 -27.17
CA ILE A 245 20.98 14.67 -26.60
C ILE A 245 21.42 13.21 -26.55
N VAL A 246 21.94 12.71 -27.67
CA VAL A 246 22.41 11.32 -27.80
C VAL A 246 23.61 11.06 -26.90
N GLU A 247 24.55 11.99 -26.82
CA GLU A 247 25.71 11.87 -25.91
C GLU A 247 25.25 11.73 -24.46
N GLN A 248 24.27 12.52 -24.02
CA GLN A 248 23.74 12.42 -22.66
C GLN A 248 22.97 11.11 -22.41
N LEU A 249 22.21 10.60 -23.39
CA LEU A 249 21.56 9.29 -23.27
C LEU A 249 22.57 8.16 -23.12
N ILE A 250 23.65 8.19 -23.91
CA ILE A 250 24.74 7.21 -23.82
C ILE A 250 25.45 7.32 -22.48
N MET A 251 25.74 8.54 -21.99
CA MET A 251 26.33 8.75 -20.66
C MET A 251 25.43 8.19 -19.55
N THR A 252 24.13 8.44 -19.65
CA THR A 252 23.10 7.97 -18.71
C THR A 252 23.01 6.43 -18.67
N ALA A 253 23.04 5.79 -19.85
CA ALA A 253 23.08 4.35 -19.96
C ALA A 253 24.39 3.77 -19.39
N ALA A 254 25.53 4.39 -19.72
CA ALA A 254 26.83 3.97 -19.24
C ALA A 254 26.96 4.08 -17.71
N ASP A 255 26.47 5.16 -17.10
CA ASP A 255 26.40 5.31 -15.64
C ASP A 255 25.57 4.18 -15.01
N SER A 256 24.42 3.86 -15.61
CA SER A 256 23.52 2.83 -15.10
C SER A 256 24.20 1.45 -15.02
N GLU A 257 24.95 1.07 -16.05
CA GLU A 257 25.69 -0.19 -16.12
C GLU A 257 26.95 -0.18 -15.24
N LEU A 258 27.65 0.95 -15.16
CA LEU A 258 28.80 1.13 -14.27
C LEU A 258 28.40 0.97 -12.79
N VAL A 259 27.32 1.64 -12.38
CA VAL A 259 26.77 1.56 -11.02
C VAL A 259 26.28 0.14 -10.73
N HIS A 260 25.64 -0.52 -11.70
CA HIS A 260 25.24 -1.92 -11.58
C HIS A 260 26.45 -2.83 -11.28
N ALA A 261 27.49 -2.77 -12.11
CA ALA A 261 28.69 -3.58 -11.96
C ALA A 261 29.39 -3.34 -10.61
N ARG A 262 29.55 -2.07 -10.22
CA ARG A 262 30.18 -1.72 -8.93
C ARG A 262 29.36 -2.21 -7.74
N THR A 263 28.04 -1.99 -7.75
CA THR A 263 27.16 -2.38 -6.64
C THR A 263 27.12 -3.90 -6.48
N ARG A 264 27.02 -4.64 -7.60
CA ARG A 264 27.07 -6.11 -7.60
C ARG A 264 28.36 -6.63 -6.98
N GLY A 265 29.49 -6.00 -7.29
CA GLY A 265 30.78 -6.33 -6.70
C GLY A 265 30.89 -6.03 -5.20
N SER A 266 30.26 -4.95 -4.72
CA SER A 266 30.33 -4.54 -3.31
C SER A 266 29.41 -5.31 -2.38
N ILE A 267 28.14 -5.53 -2.76
CA ILE A 267 27.09 -6.07 -1.86
C ILE A 267 26.85 -7.57 -2.11
N GLY A 268 27.27 -8.08 -3.27
CA GLY A 268 27.17 -9.49 -3.64
C GLY A 268 25.80 -9.88 -4.23
N PRO A 269 25.75 -11.02 -4.94
CA PRO A 269 24.60 -11.37 -5.80
C PRO A 269 23.34 -11.83 -5.05
N ARG A 270 23.44 -12.18 -3.76
CA ARG A 270 22.27 -12.56 -2.93
C ARG A 270 21.54 -11.37 -2.31
N LYS A 271 22.21 -10.21 -2.24
CA LYS A 271 21.66 -8.99 -1.65
C LYS A 271 21.32 -7.94 -2.71
N TYR A 272 21.67 -8.17 -3.97
CA TYR A 272 21.51 -7.19 -5.03
C TYR A 272 20.87 -7.80 -6.28
N HIS A 273 19.64 -7.38 -6.56
CA HIS A 273 18.85 -7.81 -7.70
C HIS A 273 18.71 -6.66 -8.69
N ARG A 274 19.18 -6.86 -9.91
CA ARG A 274 19.00 -5.90 -11.02
C ARG A 274 17.92 -6.45 -11.95
N ILE A 275 16.88 -5.66 -12.19
CA ILE A 275 15.84 -5.94 -13.17
C ILE A 275 15.96 -4.85 -14.24
N ASN A 276 16.42 -5.21 -15.42
CA ASN A 276 16.70 -4.27 -16.50
C ASN A 276 16.38 -4.96 -17.84
N PRO A 277 15.10 -5.11 -18.21
CA PRO A 277 14.73 -5.77 -19.46
C PRO A 277 15.32 -5.02 -20.64
N LEU A 278 15.90 -5.73 -21.60
CA LEU A 278 16.32 -5.13 -22.86
C LEU A 278 15.07 -4.72 -23.64
N ILE A 279 14.87 -3.42 -23.82
CA ILE A 279 13.76 -2.90 -24.63
C ILE A 279 14.41 -2.51 -25.96
N SER A 280 14.45 -3.46 -26.91
CA SER A 280 15.08 -3.28 -28.23
C SER A 280 14.30 -2.32 -29.14
N LEU A 281 14.02 -1.11 -28.65
CA LEU A 281 13.45 -0.03 -29.42
C LEU A 281 14.54 0.56 -30.34
N PRO A 282 14.17 1.00 -31.55
CA PRO A 282 15.04 1.83 -32.37
C PRO A 282 15.53 3.05 -31.57
N VAL A 283 16.76 3.49 -31.82
CA VAL A 283 17.40 4.52 -31.00
C VAL A 283 16.63 5.84 -31.11
N GLU A 284 16.09 6.12 -32.30
CA GLU A 284 15.18 7.22 -32.63
C GLU A 284 13.86 7.20 -31.86
N ASP A 285 13.52 6.12 -31.17
CA ASP A 285 12.32 6.02 -30.35
C ASP A 285 12.63 6.08 -28.84
N LEU A 286 13.91 6.15 -28.43
CA LEU A 286 14.32 6.10 -27.02
C LEU A 286 13.88 7.32 -26.19
N VAL A 287 13.55 8.45 -26.82
CA VAL A 287 12.89 9.57 -26.12
C VAL A 287 11.46 9.81 -26.56
N ASP A 288 10.92 8.95 -27.45
CA ASP A 288 9.49 8.96 -27.76
C ASP A 288 8.73 8.06 -26.79
N TRP A 289 8.46 8.63 -25.63
CA TRP A 289 7.80 7.97 -24.51
C TRP A 289 6.33 7.56 -24.79
N ARG A 290 5.76 7.91 -25.96
CA ARG A 290 4.39 7.51 -26.36
C ARG A 290 4.29 6.07 -26.86
N ARG A 291 5.40 5.36 -27.03
CA ARG A 291 5.41 3.92 -27.35
C ARG A 291 5.17 3.07 -26.10
N THR A 292 4.24 3.48 -25.22
CA THR A 292 3.86 2.76 -24.00
C THR A 292 3.40 1.35 -24.33
N THR A 293 2.56 1.17 -25.36
CA THR A 293 2.08 -0.17 -25.76
C THR A 293 3.20 -1.09 -26.24
N ASP A 294 4.16 -0.58 -27.03
CA ASP A 294 5.27 -1.39 -27.52
C ASP A 294 6.25 -1.75 -26.41
N THR A 295 6.49 -0.78 -25.51
CA THR A 295 7.29 -0.98 -24.30
C THR A 295 6.66 -2.02 -23.37
N GLU A 296 5.35 -1.90 -23.11
CA GLU A 296 4.58 -2.88 -22.33
C GLU A 296 4.61 -4.26 -22.99
N THR A 297 4.47 -4.34 -24.31
CA THR A 297 4.54 -5.60 -25.06
C THR A 297 5.92 -6.23 -24.96
N ALA A 298 7.00 -5.44 -25.09
CA ALA A 298 8.37 -5.91 -24.96
C ALA A 298 8.66 -6.40 -23.53
N ILE A 299 8.22 -5.66 -22.51
CA ILE A 299 8.36 -6.04 -21.10
C ILE A 299 7.55 -7.31 -20.81
N GLN A 300 6.30 -7.42 -21.30
CA GLN A 300 5.49 -8.62 -21.09
C GLN A 300 6.13 -9.85 -21.74
N LYS A 301 6.62 -9.71 -22.98
CA LYS A 301 7.36 -10.78 -23.66
C LYS A 301 8.62 -11.18 -22.87
N TRP A 302 9.32 -10.21 -22.30
CA TRP A 302 10.48 -10.47 -21.45
C TRP A 302 10.08 -11.21 -20.17
N LEU A 303 9.01 -10.79 -19.49
CA LEU A 303 8.46 -11.44 -18.29
C LEU A 303 7.99 -12.87 -18.56
N ASP A 304 7.40 -13.14 -19.71
CA ASP A 304 6.88 -14.45 -20.11
C ASP A 304 8.00 -15.46 -20.45
N ALA A 305 9.25 -15.00 -20.60
CA ALA A 305 10.37 -15.88 -20.86
C ALA A 305 10.67 -16.76 -19.64
N SER A 306 10.81 -18.07 -19.84
CA SER A 306 11.00 -19.05 -18.76
C SER A 306 12.23 -18.80 -17.87
N GLU A 307 13.21 -18.06 -18.39
CA GLU A 307 14.43 -17.68 -17.67
C GLU A 307 14.18 -16.65 -16.56
N GLN A 308 13.05 -15.92 -16.60
CA GLN A 308 12.74 -14.89 -15.60
C GLN A 308 12.15 -15.46 -14.31
N ALA A 309 11.39 -16.56 -14.38
CA ALA A 309 10.69 -17.11 -13.21
C ALA A 309 11.65 -17.40 -12.02
N PRO A 310 12.82 -18.04 -12.20
CA PRO A 310 13.75 -18.28 -11.10
C PRO A 310 14.31 -16.99 -10.48
N ILE A 311 14.44 -15.91 -11.26
CA ILE A 311 14.96 -14.61 -10.79
C ILE A 311 13.97 -13.98 -9.81
N PHE A 312 12.67 -14.00 -10.14
CA PHE A 312 11.62 -13.46 -9.29
C PHE A 312 11.34 -14.35 -8.07
N GLU A 313 11.42 -15.67 -8.18
CA GLU A 313 11.32 -16.59 -7.04
C GLU A 313 12.45 -16.36 -6.02
N ALA A 314 13.68 -16.19 -6.49
CA ALA A 314 14.82 -15.84 -5.65
C ALA A 314 14.61 -14.49 -4.97
N LEU A 315 14.15 -13.48 -5.71
CA LEU A 315 13.87 -12.15 -5.17
C LEU A 315 12.81 -12.17 -4.06
N VAL A 316 11.68 -12.85 -4.28
CA VAL A 316 10.62 -12.96 -3.26
C VAL A 316 11.14 -13.64 -1.99
N THR A 317 11.98 -14.67 -2.16
CA THR A 317 12.63 -15.37 -1.05
C THR A 317 13.59 -14.46 -0.29
N ASP A 318 14.47 -13.75 -1.00
CA ASP A 318 15.51 -12.90 -0.41
C ASP A 318 14.92 -11.67 0.27
N LEU A 319 13.86 -11.08 -0.29
CA LEU A 319 13.10 -10.00 0.36
C LEU A 319 12.43 -10.45 1.67
N LYS A 320 12.48 -11.76 2.00
CA LYS A 320 11.76 -12.35 3.14
C LYS A 320 10.33 -11.86 3.18
N LEU A 321 9.70 -11.77 1.99
CA LEU A 321 8.27 -11.51 1.85
C LEU A 321 7.52 -12.75 2.33
N GLN A 322 7.69 -13.07 3.60
CA GLN A 322 6.75 -13.87 4.34
C GLN A 322 5.63 -12.91 4.67
N ALA A 323 4.42 -13.30 4.31
CA ALA A 323 3.20 -12.81 4.93
C ALA A 323 3.48 -12.47 6.40
N LYS A 324 3.25 -11.21 6.84
CA LYS A 324 3.18 -10.98 8.28
C LYS A 324 2.22 -12.02 8.83
N THR A 325 2.64 -12.75 9.85
CA THR A 325 1.74 -13.71 10.48
C THR A 325 0.56 -12.94 11.06
N LYS A 326 -0.60 -13.61 11.20
CA LYS A 326 -1.78 -13.04 11.87
C LYS A 326 -1.43 -12.43 13.24
N GLU A 327 -0.48 -13.04 13.95
CA GLU A 327 0.00 -12.60 15.26
C GLU A 327 0.83 -11.31 15.20
N GLU A 328 1.71 -11.16 14.21
CA GLU A 328 2.48 -9.92 14.01
C GLU A 328 1.59 -8.76 13.53
N ALA A 329 0.60 -9.05 12.70
CA ALA A 329 -0.30 -8.05 12.13
C ALA A 329 -1.22 -7.39 13.17
N ARG A 330 -1.56 -8.12 14.24
CA ARG A 330 -2.42 -7.63 15.33
C ARG A 330 -1.89 -6.35 15.98
N PHE A 331 -0.58 -6.19 16.07
CA PHE A 331 0.06 -5.07 16.76
C PHE A 331 0.38 -3.90 15.83
N VAL A 332 0.11 -4.04 14.52
CA VAL A 332 0.35 -2.98 13.54
C VAL A 332 -0.77 -1.94 13.66
N PRO A 333 -0.44 -0.64 13.75
CA PRO A 333 -1.44 0.41 13.61
C PRO A 333 -2.23 0.24 12.31
N PRO A 334 -3.58 0.30 12.35
CA PRO A 334 -4.36 0.17 11.14
C PRO A 334 -4.00 1.27 10.12
N PRO A 335 -3.98 0.96 8.81
CA PRO A 335 -3.77 1.98 7.79
C PRO A 335 -4.89 3.04 7.84
N PRO A 336 -4.67 4.26 7.33
CA PRO A 336 -5.68 5.29 7.32
C PRO A 336 -6.93 4.81 6.57
N PRO A 337 -8.12 5.28 6.96
CA PRO A 337 -9.34 4.96 6.23
C PRO A 337 -9.30 5.52 4.79
N PRO A 338 -10.13 4.98 3.89
CA PRO A 338 -10.25 5.47 2.52
C PRO A 338 -10.51 7.00 2.44
N PRO A 339 -10.00 7.68 1.40
CA PRO A 339 -10.31 9.09 1.19
C PRO A 339 -11.83 9.33 1.14
N GLY A 340 -12.31 10.32 1.91
CA GLY A 340 -13.72 10.67 1.95
C GLY A 340 -14.55 9.93 3.02
N THR A 341 -13.94 9.07 3.86
CA THR A 341 -14.59 8.56 5.08
C THR A 341 -15.17 9.72 5.91
N ASN A 342 -16.38 9.53 6.44
CA ASN A 342 -17.10 10.54 7.23
C ASN A 342 -16.21 11.06 8.37
N LYS A 343 -16.17 12.36 8.62
CA LYS A 343 -15.35 12.94 9.70
C LYS A 343 -15.92 12.62 11.08
N ASP A 344 -15.13 12.85 12.12
CA ASP A 344 -15.53 12.67 13.53
C ASP A 344 -16.02 11.24 13.88
N TYR A 345 -15.51 10.22 13.21
CA TYR A 345 -15.70 8.82 13.64
C TYR A 345 -14.93 8.55 14.95
N ASN A 346 -15.19 7.39 15.55
CA ASN A 346 -14.56 7.03 16.82
C ASN A 346 -13.03 6.85 16.66
N PRO A 347 -12.20 7.62 17.39
CA PRO A 347 -10.74 7.60 17.21
C PRO A 347 -10.07 6.28 17.63
N GLU A 348 -10.77 5.39 18.35
CA GLU A 348 -10.27 4.04 18.65
C GLU A 348 -10.09 3.19 17.39
N LEU A 349 -10.75 3.52 16.28
CA LEU A 349 -10.70 2.77 15.02
C LEU A 349 -9.35 2.90 14.28
N ASP A 350 -8.59 3.95 14.60
CA ASP A 350 -7.25 4.23 14.06
C ASP A 350 -6.13 3.72 14.98
N LYS A 351 -6.46 3.19 16.17
CA LYS A 351 -5.48 2.66 17.11
C LYS A 351 -5.24 1.17 16.87
N PRO A 352 -4.07 0.61 17.27
CA PRO A 352 -3.89 -0.83 17.31
C PRO A 352 -4.96 -1.50 18.16
N ARG A 353 -5.33 -2.74 17.79
CA ARG A 353 -6.31 -3.50 18.56
C ARG A 353 -5.74 -3.76 19.97
N PRO A 354 -6.53 -3.62 21.05
CA PRO A 354 -6.04 -3.80 22.40
C PRO A 354 -5.37 -5.16 22.64
N ASP A 355 -4.30 -5.15 23.42
CA ASP A 355 -3.51 -6.35 23.69
C ASP A 355 -4.00 -7.14 24.92
N ASN A 356 -4.90 -6.55 25.70
CA ASN A 356 -5.44 -7.07 26.95
C ASN A 356 -6.98 -6.93 27.01
N MET A 357 -7.62 -7.79 27.80
CA MET A 357 -9.08 -7.88 27.87
C MET A 357 -9.76 -6.62 28.41
N ILE A 358 -9.12 -5.89 29.33
CA ILE A 358 -9.71 -4.71 29.97
C ILE A 358 -9.89 -3.60 28.93
N ASP A 359 -8.84 -3.31 28.17
CA ASP A 359 -8.88 -2.27 27.15
C ASP A 359 -9.74 -2.70 25.96
N TYR A 360 -9.70 -4.00 25.60
CA TYR A 360 -10.61 -4.56 24.60
C TYR A 360 -12.09 -4.30 24.95
N LEU A 361 -12.52 -4.70 26.14
CA LEU A 361 -13.92 -4.53 26.55
C LEU A 361 -14.31 -3.06 26.82
N LYS A 362 -13.34 -2.16 27.02
CA LYS A 362 -13.60 -0.71 27.05
C LYS A 362 -13.81 -0.14 25.65
N SER A 363 -13.00 -0.55 24.68
CA SER A 363 -13.00 0.03 23.34
C SER A 363 -14.11 -0.53 22.45
N TYR A 364 -14.58 -1.75 22.68
CA TYR A 364 -15.55 -2.44 21.82
C TYR A 364 -16.91 -2.64 22.48
N ARG A 365 -17.94 -2.73 21.64
CA ARG A 365 -19.17 -3.44 21.98
C ARG A 365 -19.11 -4.86 21.42
N VAL A 366 -19.31 -5.86 22.27
CA VAL A 366 -19.14 -7.26 21.93
C VAL A 366 -20.48 -7.97 21.93
N TRP A 367 -20.81 -8.62 20.81
CA TRP A 367 -21.98 -9.50 20.70
C TRP A 367 -21.53 -10.95 20.61
N PHE A 368 -21.93 -11.78 21.57
CA PHE A 368 -21.86 -13.22 21.44
C PHE A 368 -23.13 -13.74 20.76
N ILE A 369 -22.98 -14.43 19.63
CA ILE A 369 -24.06 -15.18 19.00
C ILE A 369 -23.78 -16.65 19.22
N ILE A 370 -24.65 -17.31 19.97
CA ILE A 370 -24.48 -18.69 20.40
C ILE A 370 -25.37 -19.60 19.58
N ASP A 371 -24.76 -20.61 18.98
CA ASP A 371 -25.45 -21.70 18.34
C ASP A 371 -26.15 -22.55 19.40
N ASP A 372 -27.48 -22.54 19.36
CA ASP A 372 -28.36 -23.43 20.12
C ASP A 372 -29.05 -24.43 19.19
N SER A 373 -28.46 -24.80 18.06
CA SER A 373 -28.97 -25.86 17.19
C SER A 373 -28.80 -27.24 17.81
N GLY A 374 -29.54 -28.23 17.30
CA GLY A 374 -29.52 -29.58 17.87
C GLY A 374 -28.14 -30.28 17.85
N SER A 375 -27.21 -29.87 16.99
CA SER A 375 -25.85 -30.44 16.95
C SER A 375 -25.02 -30.10 18.19
N MET A 376 -25.32 -28.97 18.85
CA MET A 376 -24.60 -28.51 20.04
C MET A 376 -24.85 -29.38 21.28
N ASP A 377 -25.87 -30.24 21.29
CA ASP A 377 -26.11 -31.24 22.34
C ASP A 377 -25.11 -32.41 22.28
N PHE A 378 -24.38 -32.54 21.18
CA PHE A 378 -23.45 -33.65 20.98
C PHE A 378 -22.09 -33.36 21.62
N GLU A 379 -21.44 -34.38 22.17
CA GLU A 379 -20.04 -34.34 22.66
C GLU A 379 -19.71 -33.24 23.68
N GLY A 380 -20.71 -32.71 24.40
CA GLY A 380 -20.51 -31.70 25.45
C GLY A 380 -20.18 -30.29 24.92
N ARG A 381 -20.51 -30.00 23.66
CA ARG A 381 -20.25 -28.71 22.99
C ARG A 381 -21.02 -27.57 23.65
N TRP A 382 -22.25 -27.84 24.11
CA TRP A 382 -23.07 -26.90 24.86
C TRP A 382 -22.41 -26.50 26.20
N GLU A 383 -21.98 -27.48 26.99
CA GLU A 383 -21.31 -27.25 28.28
C GLU A 383 -19.96 -26.55 28.09
N GLU A 384 -19.25 -26.87 27.02
CA GLU A 384 -18.00 -26.21 26.65
C GLU A 384 -18.20 -24.73 26.34
N THR A 385 -19.22 -24.41 25.53
CA THR A 385 -19.61 -23.02 25.23
C THR A 385 -19.98 -22.26 26.49
N HIS A 386 -20.82 -22.88 27.33
CA HIS A 386 -21.25 -22.32 28.61
C HIS A 386 -20.03 -21.99 29.50
N ALA A 387 -19.14 -22.94 29.71
CA ALA A 387 -17.96 -22.76 30.55
C ALA A 387 -17.03 -21.64 30.04
N ALA A 388 -16.85 -21.52 28.71
CA ALA A 388 -16.04 -20.47 28.11
C ALA A 388 -16.62 -19.07 28.38
N LEU A 389 -17.94 -18.91 28.21
CA LEU A 389 -18.63 -17.63 28.40
C LEU A 389 -18.65 -17.16 29.86
N ILE A 390 -18.79 -18.10 30.81
CA ILE A 390 -18.72 -17.79 32.25
C ILE A 390 -17.40 -17.08 32.59
N GLY A 391 -16.27 -17.58 32.08
CA GLY A 391 -14.99 -16.95 32.34
C GLY A 391 -14.84 -15.54 31.73
N ILE A 392 -15.47 -15.25 30.59
CA ILE A 392 -15.50 -13.89 30.02
C ILE A 392 -16.34 -12.96 30.89
N ALA A 393 -17.48 -13.41 31.40
CA ALA A 393 -18.28 -12.61 32.33
C ALA A 393 -17.53 -12.31 33.64
N GLU A 394 -16.72 -13.24 34.15
CA GLU A 394 -15.84 -12.99 35.31
C GLU A 394 -14.83 -11.85 35.04
N TYR A 395 -14.26 -11.78 33.83
CA TYR A 395 -13.38 -10.67 33.44
C TYR A 395 -14.12 -9.35 33.35
N ALA A 396 -15.32 -9.34 32.76
CA ALA A 396 -16.15 -8.15 32.68
C ALA A 396 -16.49 -7.61 34.07
N MET A 397 -16.83 -8.48 35.03
CA MET A 397 -17.13 -8.11 36.41
C MET A 397 -15.93 -7.51 37.16
N LYS A 398 -14.71 -8.00 36.92
CA LYS A 398 -13.48 -7.42 37.52
C LYS A 398 -13.28 -5.96 37.10
N CYS A 399 -13.81 -5.58 35.94
CA CYS A 399 -13.72 -4.24 35.38
C CYS A 399 -15.01 -3.47 35.67
N ARG A 400 -15.08 -2.82 36.84
CA ARG A 400 -16.27 -2.08 37.28
C ARG A 400 -16.78 -1.12 36.18
N GLY A 401 -18.02 -1.33 35.73
CA GLY A 401 -18.73 -0.44 34.81
C GLY A 401 -18.65 -0.78 33.33
N LEU A 402 -18.18 -1.98 32.95
CA LEU A 402 -18.28 -2.45 31.57
C LEU A 402 -19.69 -2.99 31.29
N THR A 403 -20.44 -2.31 30.42
CA THR A 403 -21.85 -2.63 30.09
C THR A 403 -22.05 -2.90 28.60
N ASP A 404 -21.07 -3.46 27.91
CA ASP A 404 -21.07 -3.56 26.44
C ASP A 404 -20.89 -4.99 25.92
N ILE A 405 -21.24 -6.00 26.73
CA ILE A 405 -21.27 -7.41 26.31
C ILE A 405 -22.73 -7.85 26.20
N ASP A 406 -23.13 -8.29 25.02
CA ASP A 406 -24.47 -8.80 24.72
C ASP A 406 -24.38 -10.28 24.29
N LEU A 407 -25.49 -11.02 24.46
CA LEU A 407 -25.61 -12.41 24.04
C LEU A 407 -26.95 -12.66 23.35
N ARG A 408 -26.92 -13.33 22.20
CA ARG A 408 -28.08 -13.80 21.43
C ARG A 408 -27.91 -15.27 21.07
N PHE A 409 -29.01 -16.02 21.03
CA PHE A 409 -29.03 -17.38 20.48
C PHE A 409 -29.57 -17.41 19.05
N PHE A 410 -29.22 -18.46 18.29
CA PHE A 410 -29.72 -18.61 16.93
C PHE A 410 -31.23 -18.85 16.85
N ASN A 411 -31.75 -19.79 17.64
CA ASN A 411 -33.13 -20.25 17.59
C ASN A 411 -33.97 -19.65 18.73
N SER A 412 -33.43 -19.64 19.95
CA SER A 412 -34.10 -19.04 21.10
C SER A 412 -34.27 -17.53 20.93
N ALA A 413 -35.48 -17.04 21.24
CA ALA A 413 -35.77 -15.60 21.22
C ALA A 413 -35.06 -14.83 22.34
N THR A 414 -34.41 -15.53 23.27
CA THR A 414 -33.76 -14.96 24.45
C THR A 414 -32.55 -14.11 24.05
N THR A 415 -32.39 -12.96 24.70
CA THR A 415 -31.25 -12.05 24.50
C THR A 415 -30.90 -11.44 25.83
N LEU A 416 -29.61 -11.48 26.16
CA LEU A 416 -29.07 -10.78 27.31
C LEU A 416 -28.34 -9.54 26.80
N LEU A 417 -28.70 -8.38 27.32
CA LEU A 417 -28.06 -7.12 26.97
C LEU A 417 -27.24 -6.63 28.15
N ASN A 418 -26.04 -6.13 27.87
CA ASN A 418 -25.15 -5.52 28.84
C ASN A 418 -24.89 -6.43 30.07
N ILE A 419 -24.56 -7.70 29.85
CA ILE A 419 -24.40 -8.72 30.90
C ILE A 419 -23.52 -8.21 32.05
N GLN A 420 -24.00 -8.32 33.29
CA GLN A 420 -23.29 -7.83 34.48
C GLN A 420 -22.88 -8.94 35.46
N SER A 421 -23.37 -10.16 35.30
CA SER A 421 -23.10 -11.27 36.22
C SER A 421 -22.98 -12.63 35.53
N THR A 422 -22.19 -13.53 36.12
CA THR A 422 -22.14 -14.94 35.70
C THR A 422 -23.48 -15.64 35.88
N SER A 423 -24.25 -15.29 36.91
CA SER A 423 -25.57 -15.87 37.17
C SER A 423 -26.59 -15.65 36.05
N GLU A 424 -26.49 -14.55 35.30
CA GLU A 424 -27.33 -14.32 34.12
C GLU A 424 -27.04 -15.34 33.01
N ILE A 425 -25.77 -15.66 32.81
CA ILE A 425 -25.33 -16.67 31.84
C ILE A 425 -25.75 -18.07 32.31
N GLU A 426 -25.51 -18.41 33.58
CA GLU A 426 -25.91 -19.71 34.14
C GLU A 426 -27.42 -19.93 34.02
N SER A 427 -28.21 -18.90 34.37
CA SER A 427 -29.66 -18.95 34.27
C SER A 427 -30.13 -19.14 32.83
N VAL A 428 -29.51 -18.47 31.86
CA VAL A 428 -29.95 -18.59 30.47
C VAL A 428 -29.60 -19.95 29.88
N PHE A 429 -28.42 -20.50 30.17
CA PHE A 429 -28.01 -21.83 29.72
C PHE A 429 -28.76 -22.98 30.39
N THR A 430 -29.39 -22.73 31.54
CA THR A 430 -30.32 -23.68 32.17
C THR A 430 -31.70 -23.64 31.50
N SER A 431 -32.08 -22.49 30.94
CA SER A 431 -33.41 -22.26 30.34
C SER A 431 -33.46 -22.57 28.84
N VAL A 432 -32.35 -22.35 28.13
CA VAL A 432 -32.20 -22.61 26.70
C VAL A 432 -31.53 -23.96 26.52
N TRP A 433 -32.06 -24.76 25.60
CA TRP A 433 -31.56 -26.09 25.30
C TRP A 433 -31.31 -26.22 23.79
N PRO A 434 -30.24 -26.91 23.36
CA PRO A 434 -29.92 -27.10 21.95
C PRO A 434 -31.07 -27.73 21.15
N ASN A 435 -31.64 -26.99 20.21
CA ASN A 435 -32.68 -27.44 19.29
C ASN A 435 -32.81 -26.52 18.06
N GLY A 436 -33.18 -27.10 16.92
CA GLY A 436 -33.43 -26.36 15.68
C GLY A 436 -32.23 -26.32 14.73
N GLY A 437 -32.23 -25.34 13.84
CA GLY A 437 -31.22 -25.17 12.79
C GLY A 437 -30.20 -24.09 13.15
N THR A 438 -29.44 -23.66 12.15
CA THR A 438 -28.34 -22.67 12.29
C THR A 438 -28.61 -21.42 11.44
N PRO A 439 -29.67 -20.63 11.73
CA PRO A 439 -30.07 -19.42 10.97
C PRO A 439 -29.10 -18.25 11.15
N THR A 440 -27.85 -18.47 10.74
CA THR A 440 -26.69 -17.61 10.99
C THR A 440 -26.88 -16.24 10.33
N GLY A 441 -27.27 -16.23 9.05
CA GLY A 441 -27.49 -15.02 8.29
C GLY A 441 -28.64 -14.17 8.84
N ALA A 442 -29.76 -14.79 9.20
CA ALA A 442 -30.92 -14.08 9.75
C ALA A 442 -30.58 -13.33 11.05
N VAL A 443 -29.86 -13.96 11.97
CA VAL A 443 -29.48 -13.37 13.26
C VAL A 443 -28.42 -12.28 13.07
N LEU A 444 -27.40 -12.53 12.24
CA LEU A 444 -26.41 -11.52 11.87
C LEU A 444 -27.06 -10.30 11.23
N ASN A 445 -28.05 -10.50 10.36
CA ASN A 445 -28.74 -9.42 9.66
C ASN A 445 -29.42 -8.46 10.64
N GLY A 446 -30.02 -8.95 11.73
CA GLY A 446 -30.61 -8.11 12.76
C GLY A 446 -29.57 -7.21 13.44
N ILE A 447 -28.50 -7.82 13.97
CA ILE A 447 -27.47 -7.11 14.74
C ILE A 447 -26.70 -6.11 13.85
N LEU A 448 -26.32 -6.52 12.64
CA LEU A 448 -25.59 -5.66 11.69
C LEU A 448 -26.42 -4.46 11.26
N ASN A 449 -27.70 -4.66 10.88
CA ASN A 449 -28.54 -3.56 10.44
C ASN A 449 -28.86 -2.58 11.57
N ASP A 450 -29.00 -3.05 12.81
CA ASP A 450 -29.22 -2.16 13.94
C ASP A 450 -27.98 -1.32 14.25
N HIS A 451 -26.77 -1.88 14.11
CA HIS A 451 -25.54 -1.12 14.28
C HIS A 451 -25.29 -0.12 13.14
N ILE A 452 -25.45 -0.55 11.89
CA ILE A 452 -25.31 0.32 10.71
C ILE A 452 -26.29 1.49 10.81
N ARG A 453 -27.56 1.23 11.16
CA ARG A 453 -28.54 2.30 11.34
C ARG A 453 -28.14 3.31 12.42
N LYS A 454 -27.53 2.86 13.52
CA LYS A 454 -26.99 3.76 14.56
C LYS A 454 -25.86 4.62 14.02
N LEU A 455 -24.99 4.06 13.17
CA LEU A 455 -23.92 4.81 12.51
C LEU A 455 -24.49 5.84 11.52
N ASP A 456 -25.40 5.43 10.63
CA ASP A 456 -26.03 6.30 9.63
C ASP A 456 -26.72 7.50 10.29
N GLN A 457 -27.50 7.24 11.36
CA GLN A 457 -28.22 8.29 12.09
C GLN A 457 -27.29 9.26 12.83
N ALA A 458 -26.06 8.83 13.11
CA ALA A 458 -25.10 9.63 13.85
C ALA A 458 -24.18 10.48 12.95
N ILE A 459 -24.19 10.27 11.62
CA ILE A 459 -23.39 11.09 10.68
C ILE A 459 -23.66 12.58 10.93
N ASP A 460 -22.59 13.38 10.95
CA ASP A 460 -22.60 14.82 11.23
C ASP A 460 -23.15 15.22 12.61
N THR A 461 -23.32 14.26 13.53
CA THR A 461 -23.69 14.52 14.93
C THR A 461 -22.48 14.34 15.86
N PRO A 462 -22.45 15.05 17.01
CA PRO A 462 -21.42 14.83 18.03
C PRO A 462 -21.37 13.40 18.58
N ASN A 463 -22.43 12.60 18.37
CA ASN A 463 -22.52 11.24 18.87
C ASN A 463 -21.72 10.23 18.02
N TYR A 464 -21.40 10.55 16.75
CA TYR A 464 -20.72 9.61 15.85
C TYR A 464 -19.40 9.10 16.43
N ARG A 465 -18.60 10.01 16.99
CA ARG A 465 -17.32 9.69 17.65
C ARG A 465 -17.43 8.79 18.87
N ASN A 466 -18.64 8.70 19.47
CA ASN A 466 -18.88 7.92 20.69
C ASN A 466 -19.42 6.52 20.39
N ILE A 467 -19.76 6.21 19.14
CA ILE A 467 -20.21 4.87 18.77
C ILE A 467 -19.00 3.95 18.75
N LYS A 468 -18.96 3.00 19.69
CA LYS A 468 -17.88 2.00 19.75
C LYS A 468 -17.93 1.06 18.54
N PRO A 469 -16.77 0.58 18.05
CA PRO A 469 -16.74 -0.54 17.11
C PRO A 469 -17.49 -1.76 17.66
N LEU A 470 -18.17 -2.46 16.76
CA LEU A 470 -18.88 -3.69 17.02
C LEU A 470 -17.99 -4.90 16.70
N ASP A 471 -17.83 -5.81 17.66
CA ASP A 471 -17.22 -7.11 17.45
C ASP A 471 -18.25 -8.22 17.69
N ILE A 472 -18.54 -9.01 16.66
CA ILE A 472 -19.51 -10.10 16.72
C ILE A 472 -18.76 -11.42 16.78
N ILE A 473 -18.99 -12.20 17.83
CA ILE A 473 -18.37 -13.49 18.07
C ILE A 473 -19.44 -14.57 17.94
N VAL A 474 -19.40 -15.31 16.83
CA VAL A 474 -20.33 -16.40 16.56
C VAL A 474 -19.70 -17.70 17.02
N ILE A 475 -20.29 -18.38 18.00
CA ILE A 475 -19.83 -19.68 18.49
C ILE A 475 -20.77 -20.75 17.92
N THR A 476 -20.25 -21.65 17.08
CA THR A 476 -21.08 -22.62 16.33
C THR A 476 -20.33 -23.92 16.04
N ASP A 477 -21.05 -25.03 15.96
CA ASP A 477 -20.52 -26.34 15.54
C ASP A 477 -21.01 -26.80 14.17
N GLY A 478 -21.83 -25.98 13.50
CA GLY A 478 -22.65 -26.39 12.37
C GLY A 478 -22.48 -25.55 11.11
N ILE A 479 -22.97 -26.10 10.01
CA ILE A 479 -23.09 -25.40 8.72
C ILE A 479 -24.28 -24.45 8.81
N PRO A 480 -24.17 -23.17 8.40
CA PRO A 480 -25.31 -22.27 8.32
C PRO A 480 -26.49 -22.85 7.51
N SER A 481 -27.70 -22.74 8.05
CA SER A 481 -28.93 -23.19 7.38
C SER A 481 -29.44 -22.19 6.33
N ASP A 482 -28.82 -21.02 6.26
CA ASP A 482 -29.11 -19.92 5.33
C ASP A 482 -27.81 -19.39 4.68
N LYS A 483 -27.83 -18.16 4.13
CA LYS A 483 -26.72 -17.58 3.35
C LYS A 483 -26.08 -16.38 4.06
N PRO A 484 -25.33 -16.57 5.16
CA PRO A 484 -24.72 -15.46 5.90
C PRO A 484 -23.74 -14.63 5.04
N ALA A 485 -23.05 -15.24 4.07
CA ALA A 485 -22.16 -14.51 3.15
C ALA A 485 -22.87 -13.32 2.46
N ASN A 486 -24.13 -13.48 2.06
CA ASN A 486 -24.90 -12.42 1.39
C ASN A 486 -25.23 -11.28 2.35
N VAL A 487 -25.57 -11.60 3.59
CA VAL A 487 -25.88 -10.62 4.64
C VAL A 487 -24.65 -9.80 4.99
N ILE A 488 -23.52 -10.49 5.17
CA ILE A 488 -22.25 -9.85 5.51
C ILE A 488 -21.76 -8.97 4.35
N ALA A 489 -21.90 -9.44 3.10
CA ALA A 489 -21.57 -8.65 1.91
C ALA A 489 -22.45 -7.41 1.79
N ALA A 490 -23.76 -7.52 2.05
CA ALA A 490 -24.67 -6.38 2.04
C ALA A 490 -24.32 -5.35 3.12
N ALA A 491 -23.99 -5.79 4.33
CA ALA A 491 -23.54 -4.93 5.41
C ALA A 491 -22.23 -4.20 5.06
N SER A 492 -21.25 -4.92 4.51
CA SER A 492 -19.97 -4.35 4.04
C SER A 492 -20.19 -3.30 2.95
N ALA A 493 -21.01 -3.60 1.95
CA ALA A 493 -21.35 -2.67 0.88
C ALA A 493 -22.07 -1.41 1.41
N HIS A 494 -22.93 -1.56 2.41
CA HIS A 494 -23.60 -0.43 3.06
C HIS A 494 -22.58 0.46 3.77
N LEU A 495 -21.71 -0.10 4.62
CA LEU A 495 -20.67 0.65 5.32
C LEU A 495 -19.79 1.45 4.36
N GLN A 496 -19.41 0.85 3.21
CA GLN A 496 -18.66 1.54 2.16
C GLN A 496 -19.46 2.66 1.49
N THR A 497 -20.72 2.40 1.14
CA THR A 497 -21.58 3.38 0.46
C THR A 497 -21.87 4.59 1.34
N SER A 498 -22.16 4.36 2.63
CA SER A 498 -22.33 5.41 3.65
C SER A 498 -21.01 6.02 4.12
N ARG A 499 -19.85 5.57 3.59
CA ARG A 499 -18.50 6.08 3.91
C ARG A 499 -18.13 5.99 5.39
N HIS A 500 -18.63 4.96 6.08
CA HIS A 500 -18.19 4.64 7.43
C HIS A 500 -16.76 4.10 7.44
N HIS A 501 -16.07 4.25 8.57
CA HIS A 501 -14.74 3.72 8.75
C HIS A 501 -14.76 2.17 8.65
N PRO A 502 -13.86 1.52 7.88
CA PRO A 502 -13.91 0.08 7.61
C PRO A 502 -13.81 -0.80 8.87
N ASN A 503 -13.16 -0.30 9.92
CA ASN A 503 -12.96 -1.02 11.18
C ASN A 503 -14.14 -0.98 12.15
N HIS A 504 -15.29 -0.40 11.78
CA HIS A 504 -16.44 -0.30 12.68
C HIS A 504 -17.06 -1.65 13.03
N VAL A 505 -16.93 -2.66 12.15
CA VAL A 505 -17.53 -3.99 12.35
C VAL A 505 -16.47 -5.05 12.12
N GLY A 506 -16.35 -5.98 13.08
CA GLY A 506 -15.64 -7.24 12.95
C GLY A 506 -16.55 -8.42 13.27
N ILE A 507 -16.35 -9.54 12.59
CA ILE A 507 -17.08 -10.79 12.83
C ILE A 507 -16.06 -11.92 12.98
N GLN A 508 -16.15 -12.69 14.04
CA GLN A 508 -15.30 -13.86 14.28
C GLN A 508 -16.18 -15.09 14.45
N PHE A 509 -16.00 -16.08 13.58
CA PHE A 509 -16.62 -17.39 13.74
C PHE A 509 -15.68 -18.31 14.51
N VAL A 510 -16.13 -18.74 15.69
CA VAL A 510 -15.41 -19.67 16.56
C VAL A 510 -16.09 -21.02 16.45
N GLN A 511 -15.40 -21.97 15.82
CA GLN A 511 -15.91 -23.31 15.67
C GLN A 511 -15.77 -24.10 16.97
N ILE A 512 -16.79 -24.87 17.30
CA ILE A 512 -16.76 -25.89 18.35
C ILE A 512 -16.98 -27.27 17.72
N GLY A 513 -16.22 -28.27 18.15
CA GLY A 513 -16.29 -29.62 17.60
C GLY A 513 -15.65 -29.74 16.21
N ARG A 514 -15.46 -30.99 15.74
CA ARG A 514 -14.71 -31.32 14.51
C ARG A 514 -15.61 -31.68 13.34
N ASP A 515 -16.62 -30.85 13.06
CA ASP A 515 -17.46 -31.04 11.88
C ASP A 515 -16.76 -30.53 10.61
N LYS A 516 -16.39 -31.45 9.71
CA LYS A 516 -15.70 -31.11 8.45
C LYS A 516 -16.54 -30.26 7.50
N GLY A 517 -17.87 -30.35 7.59
CA GLY A 517 -18.78 -29.52 6.82
C GLY A 517 -18.76 -28.08 7.30
N ALA A 518 -18.74 -27.88 8.62
CA ALA A 518 -18.54 -26.58 9.26
C ALA A 518 -17.16 -25.99 8.90
N ASP A 519 -16.08 -26.78 8.89
CA ASP A 519 -14.75 -26.33 8.43
C ASP A 519 -14.84 -25.69 7.04
N ALA A 520 -15.47 -26.40 6.09
CA ALA A 520 -15.61 -25.95 4.71
C ALA A 520 -16.54 -24.74 4.58
N ALA A 521 -17.63 -24.70 5.35
CA ALA A 521 -18.58 -23.59 5.33
C ALA A 521 -17.96 -22.30 5.89
N LEU A 522 -17.23 -22.40 7.00
CA LEU A 522 -16.50 -21.27 7.60
C LEU A 522 -15.39 -20.78 6.66
N ALA A 523 -14.63 -21.70 6.05
CA ALA A 523 -13.62 -21.33 5.06
C ALA A 523 -14.23 -20.59 3.86
N GLN A 524 -15.43 -20.96 3.40
CA GLN A 524 -16.13 -20.23 2.34
C GLN A 524 -16.54 -18.81 2.74
N LEU A 525 -16.83 -18.54 4.01
CA LEU A 525 -17.12 -17.19 4.49
C LEU A 525 -15.92 -16.25 4.42
N MET A 526 -14.70 -16.81 4.44
CA MET A 526 -13.46 -16.05 4.24
C MET A 526 -13.09 -15.82 2.78
N GLN A 527 -13.70 -16.51 1.81
CA GLN A 527 -13.29 -16.50 0.39
C GLN A 527 -14.19 -15.64 -0.53
N GLY A 528 -15.22 -14.97 0.02
CA GLY A 528 -16.18 -14.15 -0.74
C GLY A 528 -15.86 -12.65 -0.75
N ALA A 529 -16.72 -11.80 -1.35
CA ALA A 529 -16.62 -10.31 -1.36
C ALA A 529 -16.70 -9.64 0.04
N VAL A 530 -16.46 -10.43 1.08
CA VAL A 530 -16.54 -10.21 2.51
C VAL A 530 -15.12 -10.14 3.13
N ASP A 531 -14.08 -10.33 2.31
CA ASP A 531 -12.66 -10.69 2.60
C ASP A 531 -12.01 -10.08 3.87
N ASN A 532 -12.50 -8.94 4.36
CA ASN A 532 -11.85 -8.21 5.44
C ASN A 532 -12.65 -8.19 6.76
N MET A 533 -13.96 -8.37 6.73
CA MET A 533 -14.80 -8.23 7.94
C MET A 533 -14.86 -9.50 8.80
N VAL A 534 -14.51 -10.65 8.22
CA VAL A 534 -14.70 -11.96 8.83
C VAL A 534 -13.37 -12.61 9.18
N ASP A 535 -13.31 -13.16 10.39
CA ASP A 535 -12.30 -14.09 10.86
C ASP A 535 -12.90 -15.45 11.18
N THR A 536 -12.10 -16.51 11.05
CA THR A 536 -12.52 -17.84 11.50
C THR A 536 -11.47 -18.44 12.41
N VAL A 537 -11.92 -19.19 13.41
CA VAL A 537 -11.11 -19.97 14.33
C VAL A 537 -11.64 -21.40 14.28
N LEU A 538 -10.87 -22.28 13.64
CA LEU A 538 -11.20 -23.70 13.53
C LEU A 538 -10.99 -24.42 14.87
N TYR A 539 -11.65 -25.56 15.03
CA TYR A 539 -11.55 -26.35 16.25
C TYR A 539 -10.29 -27.24 16.28
N ASP A 540 -9.25 -26.81 17.00
CA ASP A 540 -8.03 -27.60 17.24
C ASP A 540 -7.99 -28.19 18.66
N GLU A 541 -8.37 -27.41 19.67
CA GLU A 541 -8.46 -27.81 21.09
C GLU A 541 -9.82 -27.45 21.71
N LYS A 542 -10.00 -27.67 23.02
CA LYS A 542 -11.23 -27.31 23.75
C LYS A 542 -11.34 -25.78 23.93
N LEU A 543 -12.52 -25.20 23.74
CA LEU A 543 -12.82 -23.79 24.02
C LEU A 543 -12.92 -23.56 25.53
N THR A 544 -11.79 -23.26 26.15
CA THR A 544 -11.71 -22.81 27.55
C THR A 544 -11.86 -21.29 27.65
N PRO A 545 -12.15 -20.72 28.83
CA PRO A 545 -12.10 -19.28 29.05
C PRO A 545 -10.83 -18.60 28.54
N GLN A 546 -9.66 -19.19 28.82
CA GLN A 546 -8.36 -18.65 28.41
C GLN A 546 -8.18 -18.72 26.89
N ARG A 547 -8.75 -19.72 26.23
CA ARG A 547 -8.74 -19.80 24.77
C ARG A 547 -9.69 -18.79 24.15
N LEU A 548 -10.90 -18.64 24.69
CA LEU A 548 -11.84 -17.62 24.23
C LEU A 548 -11.25 -16.22 24.40
N GLU A 549 -10.57 -15.94 25.52
CA GLU A 549 -9.80 -14.71 25.73
C GLU A 549 -8.75 -14.49 24.63
N ARG A 550 -7.92 -15.50 24.33
CA ARG A 550 -6.93 -15.44 23.25
C ARG A 550 -7.58 -15.19 21.88
N ILE A 551 -8.73 -15.79 21.62
CA ILE A 551 -9.49 -15.61 20.36
C ILE A 551 -9.98 -14.17 20.24
N LEU A 552 -10.66 -13.66 21.26
CA LEU A 552 -11.16 -12.28 21.29
C LEU A 552 -10.04 -11.28 21.05
N LEU A 553 -8.90 -11.47 21.72
CA LEU A 553 -7.75 -10.60 21.57
C LEU A 553 -7.01 -10.80 20.22
N GLY A 554 -7.12 -11.99 19.62
CA GLY A 554 -6.49 -12.38 18.36
C GLY A 554 -7.20 -11.94 17.08
N GLY A 555 -8.34 -11.25 17.19
CA GLY A 555 -9.02 -10.66 16.04
C GLY A 555 -8.14 -9.65 15.30
N ILE A 556 -8.40 -9.44 14.01
CA ILE A 556 -7.68 -8.48 13.16
C ILE A 556 -8.66 -7.49 12.58
N TYR A 557 -8.29 -6.20 12.58
CA TYR A 557 -9.07 -5.17 11.91
C TYR A 557 -9.26 -5.47 10.41
N PRO A 558 -10.42 -5.12 9.84
CA PRO A 558 -10.65 -5.28 8.41
C PRO A 558 -9.59 -4.66 7.51
N ASN A 559 -9.16 -3.43 7.79
CA ASN A 559 -8.15 -2.77 6.97
C ASN A 559 -6.74 -3.36 7.14
N VAL A 560 -6.40 -3.92 8.30
CA VAL A 560 -5.16 -4.67 8.52
C VAL A 560 -5.23 -6.04 7.84
N ARG A 561 -6.39 -6.71 7.89
CA ARG A 561 -6.62 -7.99 7.20
C ARG A 561 -6.48 -7.85 5.69
N ALA A 562 -6.91 -6.73 5.13
CA ALA A 562 -6.71 -6.41 3.70
C ALA A 562 -5.24 -6.38 3.27
N MET A 563 -4.31 -6.21 4.23
CA MET A 563 -2.86 -6.24 3.99
C MET A 563 -2.25 -7.63 4.21
N LEU A 564 -2.98 -8.57 4.82
CA LEU A 564 -2.50 -9.92 5.06
C LEU A 564 -2.76 -10.81 3.85
N PRO A 565 -1.86 -11.75 3.56
CA PRO A 565 -2.15 -12.80 2.59
C PRO A 565 -3.34 -13.63 3.07
N SER A 566 -4.40 -13.69 2.26
CA SER A 566 -5.47 -14.69 2.34
C SER A 566 -4.91 -16.09 2.68
N ALA A 567 -5.45 -16.65 3.76
CA ALA A 567 -5.11 -17.97 4.30
C ALA A 567 -5.47 -19.11 3.34
#